data_AF-A0A7H4P1T6-F1
#
_entry.id   AF-A0A7H4P1T6-F1
#
_cell.length_a   1.000
_cell.length_b   1.000
_cell.length_c   1.000
_cell.angle_alpha   90.00
_cell.angle_beta   90.00
_cell.angle_gamma   90.00
#
_symmetry.space_group_name_H-M   'P 1'
#
loop_
_entity.id
_entity.type
_entity.pdbx_description
1 polymer ?
#
loop_
_entity_poly.entity_id
_entity_poly.type
_entity_poly.pdbx_seq_one_letter_code
_entity_poly.pdbx_strand_id
1 'polypeptide(L)'
;MAKQIPFNAILEKSKQYEKEMTRFLRDMIAIPSESSDEKRVVHRIKEEMEKVGFDKVEIDPMGNVLGYIGHGPRLLAMDAHIDTVGIGNIKTGTSTRTKVWKPMS
;
A
#
# COMPACT_ATOMS: atom_id res chain seq x y z
N MET A 1 -6.13 -26.05 17.11
CA MET A 1 -5.65 -26.27 15.73
C MET A 1 -6.09 -25.08 14.89
N ALA A 2 -5.22 -24.53 14.04
CA ALA A 2 -5.60 -23.42 13.16
C ALA A 2 -6.69 -23.90 12.19
N LYS A 3 -7.76 -23.13 12.03
CA LYS A 3 -8.85 -23.45 11.09
C LYS A 3 -8.25 -23.44 9.69
N GLN A 4 -8.27 -24.58 9.00
CA GLN A 4 -7.72 -24.68 7.65
C GLN A 4 -8.68 -23.99 6.68
N ILE A 5 -8.26 -22.86 6.11
CA ILE A 5 -9.04 -22.13 5.11
C ILE A 5 -8.74 -22.75 3.73
N PRO A 6 -9.76 -23.17 2.96
CA PRO A 6 -9.54 -23.80 1.67
C PRO A 6 -9.00 -22.80 0.64
N PHE A 7 -7.97 -23.19 -0.10
CA PHE A 7 -7.27 -22.35 -1.09
C PHE A 7 -8.24 -21.68 -2.08
N ASN A 8 -9.18 -22.44 -2.63
CA ASN A 8 -10.16 -21.92 -3.60
C ASN A 8 -11.04 -20.82 -3.01
N ALA A 9 -11.37 -20.87 -1.72
CA ALA A 9 -12.16 -19.82 -1.08
C ALA A 9 -11.34 -18.52 -0.93
N ILE A 10 -10.03 -18.63 -0.68
CA ILE A 10 -9.12 -17.48 -0.64
C ILE A 10 -9.00 -16.86 -2.03
N LEU A 11 -8.82 -17.68 -3.07
CA LEU A 11 -8.70 -17.21 -4.45
C LEU A 11 -9.96 -16.49 -4.92
N GLU A 12 -11.14 -17.08 -4.68
CA GLU A 12 -12.41 -16.46 -5.04
C GLU A 12 -12.65 -15.15 -4.29
N LYS A 13 -12.28 -15.08 -3.00
CA LYS A 13 -12.31 -13.83 -2.24
C LYS A 13 -11.36 -12.78 -2.80
N SER A 14 -10.14 -13.17 -3.17
CA SER A 14 -9.17 -12.25 -3.78
C SER A 14 -9.69 -11.64 -5.08
N LYS A 15 -10.36 -12.43 -5.92
CA LYS A 15 -11.00 -11.92 -7.15
C LYS A 15 -12.13 -10.93 -6.86
N GLN A 16 -12.91 -11.16 -5.81
CA GLN A 16 -13.97 -10.22 -5.40
C GLN A 16 -13.40 -8.84 -5.04
N TYR A 17 -12.23 -8.80 -4.40
CA TYR A 17 -11.56 -7.55 -4.00
C TYR A 17 -10.70 -6.93 -5.10
N GLU A 18 -10.54 -7.57 -6.27
CA GLU A 18 -9.65 -7.11 -7.35
C GLU A 18 -9.88 -5.64 -7.73
N LYS A 19 -11.14 -5.21 -7.84
CA LYS A 19 -11.48 -3.81 -8.17
C LYS A 19 -11.04 -2.84 -7.08
N GLU A 20 -11.26 -3.20 -5.81
CA GLU A 20 -10.88 -2.36 -4.67
C GLU A 20 -9.36 -2.31 -4.50
N MET A 21 -8.68 -3.45 -4.62
CA MET A 21 -7.21 -3.53 -4.60
C MET A 21 -6.59 -2.70 -5.73
N THR A 22 -7.14 -2.80 -6.95
CA THR A 22 -6.67 -2.01 -8.10
C THR A 22 -6.89 -0.53 -7.88
N ARG A 23 -8.04 -0.13 -7.32
CA ARG A 23 -8.32 1.27 -6.99
C ARG A 23 -7.36 1.79 -5.92
N PHE A 24 -7.16 1.04 -4.84
CA PHE A 24 -6.22 1.40 -3.78
C PHE A 24 -4.80 1.58 -4.33
N LEU A 25 -4.32 0.63 -5.15
CA LEU A 25 -3.01 0.75 -5.80
C LEU A 25 -2.91 2.00 -6.69
N ARG A 26 -3.95 2.30 -7.46
CA ARG A 26 -4.01 3.50 -8.30
C ARG A 26 -4.02 4.79 -7.47
N ASP A 27 -4.76 4.80 -6.36
CA ASP A 27 -4.81 5.95 -5.44
C ASP A 27 -3.42 6.21 -4.84
N MET A 28 -2.68 5.15 -4.47
CA MET A 28 -1.30 5.27 -3.99
C MET A 28 -0.36 5.82 -5.07
N ILE A 29 -0.40 5.29 -6.30
CA ILE A 29 0.45 5.73 -7.42
C ILE A 29 0.15 7.18 -7.83
N ALA A 30 -1.09 7.63 -7.69
CA ALA A 30 -1.50 8.99 -8.04
C ALA A 30 -0.94 10.05 -7.08
N ILE A 31 -0.48 9.65 -5.88
CA ILE A 31 0.16 10.54 -4.92
C ILE A 31 1.65 10.61 -5.28
N PRO A 32 2.16 11.76 -5.77
CA PRO A 32 3.58 11.88 -6.05
C PRO A 32 4.38 11.78 -4.75
N SER A 33 5.28 10.79 -4.66
CA SER A 33 6.18 10.59 -3.50
C SER A 33 7.62 10.96 -3.84
N GLU A 34 7.84 12.19 -4.32
CA GLU A 34 9.20 12.73 -4.35
C GLU A 34 9.73 12.80 -2.92
N SER A 35 10.96 12.31 -2.71
CA SER A 35 11.59 12.14 -1.40
C SER A 35 11.40 13.39 -0.55
N SER A 36 10.64 13.27 0.55
CA SER A 36 10.22 14.30 1.55
C SER A 36 8.72 14.62 1.63
N ASP A 37 7.85 14.11 0.75
CA ASP A 37 6.36 14.29 0.85
C ASP A 37 5.58 12.96 1.02
N GLU A 38 6.17 12.00 1.74
CA GLU A 38 5.61 10.66 1.95
C GLU A 38 4.37 10.65 2.87
N LYS A 39 4.15 11.72 3.64
CA LYS A 39 3.04 11.83 4.60
C LYS A 39 1.67 11.54 3.97
N ARG A 40 1.47 11.96 2.72
CA ARG A 40 0.19 11.76 2.02
C ARG A 40 -0.05 10.29 1.66
N VAL A 41 1.00 9.58 1.24
CA VAL A 41 0.93 8.14 0.94
C VAL A 41 0.70 7.35 2.23
N VAL A 42 1.45 7.68 3.28
CA VAL A 42 1.34 7.10 4.63
C VAL A 42 -0.08 7.26 5.19
N HIS A 43 -0.68 8.45 5.07
CA HIS A 43 -2.07 8.67 5.47
C HIS A 43 -3.08 7.85 4.64
N ARG A 44 -2.89 7.77 3.32
CA ARG A 44 -3.78 6.97 2.46
C ARG A 44 -3.70 5.47 2.78
N ILE A 45 -2.52 4.97 3.12
CA ILE A 45 -2.31 3.59 3.56
C ILE A 45 -3.00 3.36 4.91
N LYS A 46 -2.82 4.27 5.87
CA LYS A 46 -3.51 4.21 7.16
C LYS A 46 -5.02 4.10 7.00
N GLU A 47 -5.62 4.93 6.16
CA GLU A 47 -7.07 4.89 5.86
C GLU A 47 -7.51 3.53 5.30
N GLU A 48 -6.73 2.92 4.40
CA GLU A 48 -7.07 1.60 3.87
C GLU A 48 -6.92 0.51 4.93
N MET A 49 -5.89 0.58 5.77
CA MET A 49 -5.68 -0.37 6.87
C MET A 49 -6.81 -0.31 7.91
N GLU A 50 -7.28 0.89 8.23
CA GLU A 50 -8.46 1.07 9.08
C GLU A 50 -9.73 0.52 8.40
N LYS A 51 -9.92 0.78 7.11
CA LYS A 51 -11.07 0.29 6.33
C LYS A 51 -11.13 -1.23 6.26
N VAL A 52 -10.01 -1.93 6.07
CA VAL A 52 -9.97 -3.40 5.97
C VAL A 52 -10.03 -4.09 7.34
N GLY A 53 -10.03 -3.32 8.44
CA GLY A 53 -10.29 -3.82 9.79
C GLY A 53 -9.06 -4.30 10.55
N PHE A 54 -7.92 -3.60 10.42
CA PHE A 54 -6.79 -3.82 11.32
C PHE A 54 -7.17 -3.46 12.77
N ASP A 55 -6.68 -4.21 13.75
CA ASP A 55 -6.99 -3.99 15.17
C ASP A 55 -6.36 -2.68 15.68
N LYS A 56 -5.20 -2.34 15.14
CA LYS A 56 -4.46 -1.13 15.49
C LYS A 56 -3.64 -0.65 14.30
N VAL A 57 -3.71 0.65 14.03
CA VAL A 57 -2.92 1.32 12.99
C VAL A 57 -2.30 2.59 13.57
N GLU A 58 -0.97 2.66 13.59
CA GLU A 58 -0.22 3.80 14.10
C GLU A 58 0.77 4.30 13.05
N ILE A 59 1.07 5.60 13.10
CA ILE A 59 2.16 6.20 12.33
C ILE A 59 3.25 6.54 13.35
N ASP A 60 4.46 6.03 13.15
CA ASP A 60 5.57 6.33 14.02
C ASP A 60 6.12 7.77 13.79
N PRO A 61 6.92 8.32 14.71
CA PRO A 61 7.52 9.64 14.51
C PRO A 61 8.44 9.75 13.29
N MET A 62 8.88 8.61 12.73
CA MET A 62 9.73 8.54 11.54
C MET A 62 8.92 8.55 10.24
N GLY A 63 7.60 8.37 10.31
CA GLY A 63 6.69 8.36 9.16
C GLY A 63 6.29 6.97 8.67
N ASN A 64 6.65 5.88 9.35
CA ASN A 64 6.25 4.54 8.97
C ASN A 64 4.83 4.22 9.44
N VAL A 65 4.06 3.46 8.65
CA VAL A 65 2.74 2.94 9.04
C VAL A 65 2.90 1.55 9.65
N LEU A 66 2.43 1.38 10.88
CA LEU A 66 2.45 0.12 11.62
C LEU A 66 1.02 -0.40 11.80
N GLY A 67 0.74 -1.59 11.26
CA GLY A 67 -0.54 -2.28 11.40
C GLY A 67 -0.42 -3.54 12.22
N TYR A 68 -1.39 -3.77 13.11
CA TYR A 68 -1.47 -4.97 13.93
C TYR A 68 -2.79 -5.70 13.66
N ILE A 69 -2.70 -7.01 13.48
CA ILE A 69 -3.85 -7.92 13.34
C ILE A 69 -3.64 -9.11 14.26
N GLY A 70 -4.59 -9.34 15.16
CA GLY A 70 -4.63 -10.44 16.09
C GLY A 70 -3.86 -10.19 17.40
N HIS A 71 -4.23 -10.95 18.43
CA HIS A 71 -3.65 -10.90 19.78
C HIS A 71 -3.05 -12.26 20.18
N GLY A 72 -2.52 -12.99 19.19
CA GLY A 72 -1.99 -14.35 19.39
C GLY A 72 -0.61 -14.37 20.08
N PRO A 73 -0.18 -15.54 20.60
CA PRO A 73 1.13 -15.69 21.23
C PRO A 73 2.31 -15.70 20.25
N ARG A 74 2.04 -15.71 18.93
CA ARG A 74 3.05 -15.71 17.86
C ARG A 74 2.93 -14.43 17.07
N LEU A 75 4.04 -13.71 16.93
CA LEU A 75 4.13 -12.49 16.15
C LEU A 75 4.70 -12.80 14.77
N LEU A 76 4.01 -12.36 13.72
CA LEU A 76 4.50 -12.38 12.34
C LEU A 76 4.63 -10.92 11.87
N ALA A 77 5.85 -10.49 11.56
CA ALA A 77 6.10 -9.17 11.00
C ALA A 77 6.18 -9.26 9.48
N MET A 78 5.45 -8.38 8.80
CA MET A 78 5.56 -8.17 7.35
C MET A 78 6.05 -6.74 7.13
N ASP A 79 7.15 -6.60 6.41
CA ASP A 79 7.76 -5.30 6.11
C ASP A 79 7.69 -5.05 4.60
N ALA A 80 7.36 -3.81 4.22
CA ALA A 80 7.19 -3.39 2.83
C ALA A 80 7.60 -1.93 2.69
N HIS A 81 8.36 -1.63 1.64
CA HIS A 81 8.79 -0.28 1.32
C HIS A 81 7.82 0.36 0.32
N ILE A 82 7.50 1.64 0.51
CA ILE A 82 6.49 2.39 -0.27
C ILE A 82 7.09 3.53 -1.10
N ASP A 83 8.42 3.66 -1.06
CA ASP A 83 9.17 4.67 -1.80
C ASP A 83 9.11 4.38 -3.30
N THR A 84 8.95 5.44 -4.08
CA THR A 84 9.13 5.37 -5.53
C THR A 84 10.44 6.04 -5.89
N VAL A 85 11.18 5.44 -6.82
CA VAL A 85 12.38 6.09 -7.38
C VAL A 85 11.94 7.32 -8.18
N GLY A 86 12.51 8.48 -7.86
CA GLY A 86 12.24 9.73 -8.56
C GLY A 86 12.58 9.64 -10.06
N ILE A 87 12.04 10.57 -10.85
CA ILE A 87 12.31 10.64 -12.28
C ILE A 87 13.82 10.81 -12.47
N GLY A 88 14.45 9.81 -13.09
CA GLY A 88 15.86 9.86 -13.45
C GLY A 88 16.15 11.10 -14.30
N ASN A 89 17.20 11.82 -13.94
CA ASN A 89 17.67 12.99 -14.67
C ASN A 89 17.82 12.64 -16.17
N ILE A 90 17.17 13.40 -17.06
CA ILE A 90 17.17 13.15 -18.52
C ILE A 90 18.60 13.09 -19.09
N LYS A 91 19.59 13.67 -18.40
CA LYS A 91 21.00 13.65 -18.79
C LYS A 91 21.72 12.31 -18.61
N THR A 92 21.22 11.37 -17.80
CA THR A 92 21.92 10.09 -17.50
C THR A 92 21.16 8.83 -17.90
N GLY A 93 20.06 8.94 -18.64
CA GLY A 93 19.53 7.82 -19.44
C GLY A 93 18.82 6.69 -18.69
N THR A 94 18.03 6.98 -17.66
CA THR A 94 17.10 6.00 -17.05
C THR A 94 15.66 6.50 -17.12
N SER A 95 14.97 6.16 -18.21
CA SER A 95 13.55 6.48 -18.44
C SER A 95 12.64 5.42 -17.81
N THR A 96 12.23 5.61 -16.55
CA THR A 96 10.99 4.99 -16.01
C THR A 96 9.88 6.03 -16.09
N ARG A 97 9.02 5.87 -17.11
CA ARG A 97 8.00 6.86 -17.49
C ARG A 97 6.71 6.60 -16.71
N THR A 98 6.55 7.18 -15.52
CA THR A 98 5.26 7.22 -14.81
C THR A 98 4.34 8.20 -15.56
N LYS A 99 3.55 7.69 -16.51
CA LYS A 99 2.52 8.50 -17.18
C LYS A 99 1.35 8.72 -16.23
N VAL A 100 1.36 9.84 -15.52
CA VAL A 100 0.15 10.41 -14.91
C VAL A 100 -0.79 10.83 -16.05
N TRP A 101 -1.90 10.12 -16.20
CA TRP A 101 -2.96 10.46 -17.16
C TRP A 101 -3.64 11.74 -16.66
N LYS A 102 -3.35 12.89 -17.27
CA LYS A 102 -4.13 14.11 -17.03
C LYS A 102 -5.53 13.92 -17.66
N PRO A 103 -6.64 14.14 -16.94
CA PRO A 103 -7.93 14.28 -17.59
C PRO A 103 -7.90 15.56 -18.42
N MET A 104 -8.24 15.43 -19.70
CA MET A 104 -8.45 16.55 -20.60
C MET A 104 -9.83 17.14 -20.30
N SER A 105 -9.90 18.47 -20.25
CA SER A 105 -11.09 19.30 -19.99
C SER A 105 -12.32 18.87 -20.79
#